data_AF-A0A8J8TGC3-F1
#
_entry.id   AF-A0A8J8TGC3-F1
#
_cell.length_a   1.000
_cell.length_b   1.000
_cell.length_c   1.000
_cell.angle_alpha   90.00
_cell.angle_beta   90.00
_cell.angle_gamma   90.00
#
_symmetry.space_group_name_H-M   'P 1'
#
loop_
_entity.id
_entity.type
_entity.pdbx_description
1 polymer ?
#
loop_
_entity_poly.entity_id
_entity_poly.type
_entity_poly.pdbx_seq_one_letter_code
_entity_poly.pdbx_strand_id
1 'polypeptide(L)'
;MNKEETLKRLRGLVSNELSFDLLTSLLSSSDKDIKHEAWNYVLKNIDKLKKEEIYLLLSFPDTGTRYRVWNAIPDLVQKGVLTRDEVLSHISYFKDMLKDNNMTVRFLTWFVTLRMILDMRLIDESEIKTYKDYLCELLNYTDFKDFVIQVAEEYLITCGK
;
A
#
# COMPACT_ATOMS: atom_id res chain seq x y z
N MET A 1 -6.23 6.38 -25.61
CA MET A 1 -5.39 5.22 -25.98
C MET A 1 -6.21 3.97 -25.82
N ASN A 2 -6.08 3.00 -26.72
CA ASN A 2 -6.73 1.70 -26.52
C ASN A 2 -5.94 0.85 -25.50
N LYS A 3 -6.55 -0.25 -25.01
CA LYS A 3 -5.92 -1.11 -24.00
C LYS A 3 -4.55 -1.63 -24.44
N GLU A 4 -4.43 -2.13 -25.67
CA GLU A 4 -3.19 -2.73 -26.17
C GLU A 4 -2.05 -1.72 -26.26
N GLU A 5 -2.33 -0.53 -26.79
CA GLU A 5 -1.38 0.58 -26.86
C GLU A 5 -0.90 1.02 -25.47
N THR A 6 -1.84 1.08 -24.52
CA THR A 6 -1.55 1.42 -23.12
C THR A 6 -0.61 0.39 -22.48
N LEU A 7 -0.90 -0.89 -22.64
CA LEU A 7 -0.06 -1.97 -22.11
C LEU A 7 1.33 -1.97 -22.76
N LYS A 8 1.43 -1.75 -24.08
CA LYS A 8 2.72 -1.64 -24.78
C LYS A 8 3.57 -0.51 -24.19
N ARG A 9 2.96 0.65 -23.91
CA ARG A 9 3.67 1.78 -23.30
C ARG A 9 4.12 1.49 -21.87
N LEU A 10 3.24 0.94 -21.03
CA LEU A 10 3.56 0.57 -19.64
C LEU A 10 4.68 -0.46 -19.55
N ARG A 11 4.75 -1.40 -20.52
CA ARG A 11 5.82 -2.40 -20.62
C ARG A 11 7.13 -1.85 -21.18
N GLY A 12 7.16 -0.58 -21.59
CA GLY A 12 8.31 0.04 -22.23
C GLY A 12 8.57 -0.45 -23.66
N LEU A 13 7.56 -1.02 -24.33
CA LEU A 13 7.62 -1.43 -25.73
C LEU A 13 7.41 -0.25 -26.69
N VAL A 14 7.11 0.94 -26.16
CA VAL A 14 7.05 2.20 -26.88
C VAL A 14 7.85 3.22 -26.05
N SER A 15 8.87 3.81 -26.67
CA SER A 15 9.78 4.77 -26.02
C SER A 15 9.11 6.13 -25.86
N ASN A 16 8.40 6.35 -24.76
CA ASN A 16 7.99 7.66 -24.25
C ASN A 16 7.70 7.55 -22.75
N GLU A 17 8.36 8.38 -21.94
CA GLU A 17 8.04 8.50 -20.51
C GLU A 17 6.56 8.84 -20.32
N LEU A 18 5.93 8.24 -19.31
CA LEU A 18 4.57 8.58 -18.94
C LEU A 18 4.61 9.83 -18.06
N SER A 19 3.76 10.81 -18.38
CA SER A 19 3.52 11.89 -17.41
C SER A 19 2.92 11.29 -16.14
N PHE A 20 3.22 11.90 -15.00
CA PHE A 20 2.67 11.45 -13.73
C PHE A 20 1.13 11.51 -13.72
N ASP A 21 0.52 12.54 -14.31
CA ASP A 21 -0.94 12.64 -14.46
C ASP A 21 -1.54 11.45 -15.22
N LEU A 22 -0.90 11.02 -16.32
CA LEU A 22 -1.35 9.83 -17.04
C LEU A 22 -1.14 8.58 -16.17
N LEU A 23 0.01 8.44 -15.51
CA LEU A 23 0.30 7.32 -14.63
C LEU A 23 -0.74 7.16 -13.50
N THR A 24 -1.11 8.25 -12.82
CA THR A 24 -2.12 8.23 -11.76
C THR A 24 -3.51 7.81 -12.29
N SER A 25 -3.88 8.24 -13.49
CA SER A 25 -5.12 7.78 -14.13
C SER A 25 -5.10 6.27 -14.41
N LEU A 26 -3.95 5.72 -14.82
CA LEU A 26 -3.79 4.29 -15.11
C LEU A 26 -3.75 3.44 -13.83
N LEU A 27 -3.16 3.97 -12.75
CA LEU A 27 -3.20 3.34 -11.41
C LEU A 27 -4.62 3.26 -10.84
N SER A 28 -5.53 4.13 -11.29
CA SER A 28 -6.95 4.12 -10.91
C SER A 28 -7.85 3.37 -11.90
N SER A 29 -7.28 2.73 -12.93
CA SER A 29 -8.04 2.05 -13.98
C SER A 29 -8.95 0.95 -13.42
N SER A 30 -10.18 0.84 -13.95
CA SER A 30 -11.07 -0.29 -13.65
C SER A 30 -10.61 -1.60 -14.31
N ASP A 31 -9.82 -1.51 -15.40
CA ASP A 31 -9.16 -2.64 -16.01
C ASP A 31 -7.97 -3.10 -15.15
N LYS A 32 -8.07 -4.32 -14.62
CA LYS A 32 -7.09 -4.91 -13.70
C LYS A 32 -5.71 -5.09 -14.33
N ASP A 33 -5.62 -5.37 -15.62
CA ASP A 33 -4.34 -5.54 -16.31
C ASP A 33 -3.64 -4.19 -16.46
N ILE A 34 -4.39 -3.15 -16.84
CA ILE A 34 -3.84 -1.79 -16.91
C ILE A 34 -3.37 -1.33 -15.54
N LYS A 35 -4.19 -1.51 -14.49
CA LYS A 35 -3.80 -1.14 -13.12
C LYS A 35 -2.57 -1.90 -12.66
N HIS A 36 -2.50 -3.20 -12.95
CA HIS A 36 -1.34 -4.03 -12.60
C HIS A 36 -0.07 -3.56 -13.30
N GLU A 37 -0.12 -3.32 -14.62
CA GLU A 37 1.04 -2.88 -15.38
C GLU A 37 1.44 -1.43 -15.06
N ALA A 38 0.49 -0.56 -14.71
CA ALA A 38 0.78 0.78 -14.22
C ALA A 38 1.62 0.73 -12.94
N TRP A 39 1.29 -0.19 -12.03
CA TRP A 39 2.10 -0.43 -10.85
C TRP A 39 3.50 -1.00 -11.17
N ASN A 40 3.61 -1.95 -12.11
CA ASN A 40 4.91 -2.46 -12.55
C ASN A 40 5.78 -1.33 -13.14
N TYR A 41 5.16 -0.40 -13.88
CA TYR A 41 5.84 0.79 -14.36
C TYR A 41 6.35 1.68 -13.22
N VAL A 42 5.55 1.90 -12.17
CA VAL A 42 5.98 2.60 -10.95
C VAL A 42 7.21 1.92 -10.37
N LEU A 43 7.15 0.62 -10.06
CA LEU A 43 8.27 -0.11 -9.45
C LEU A 43 9.57 0.00 -10.25
N LYS A 44 9.47 -0.03 -11.58
CA LYS A 44 10.62 0.06 -12.49
C LYS A 44 11.24 1.45 -12.56
N ASN A 45 10.48 2.50 -12.28
CA ASN A 45 10.90 3.89 -12.48
C ASN A 45 10.75 4.77 -11.23
N ILE A 46 10.49 4.18 -10.06
CA ILE A 46 10.22 4.93 -8.83
C ILE A 46 11.41 5.81 -8.39
N ASP A 47 12.63 5.40 -8.75
CA ASP A 47 13.88 6.14 -8.56
C ASP A 47 13.99 7.39 -9.44
N LYS A 48 13.20 7.45 -10.53
CA LYS A 48 13.14 8.58 -11.46
C LYS A 48 11.97 9.52 -11.18
N LEU A 49 11.02 9.09 -10.35
CA LEU A 49 9.92 9.95 -9.93
C LEU A 49 10.44 11.06 -9.00
N LYS A 50 9.79 12.21 -9.06
CA LYS A 50 10.05 13.29 -8.11
C LYS A 50 9.57 12.88 -6.73
N LYS A 51 10.16 13.46 -5.68
CA LYS A 51 9.74 13.16 -4.31
C LYS A 51 8.27 13.46 -4.07
N GLU A 52 7.77 14.56 -4.62
CA GLU A 52 6.37 14.97 -4.51
C GLU A 52 5.43 13.93 -5.14
N GLU A 53 5.85 13.31 -6.25
CA GLU A 53 5.09 12.25 -6.93
C GLU A 53 5.04 10.98 -6.07
N ILE A 54 6.15 10.63 -5.42
CA ILE A 54 6.20 9.49 -4.49
C ILE A 54 5.35 9.76 -3.24
N TYR A 55 5.35 10.98 -2.72
CA TYR A 55 4.48 11.35 -1.59
C TYR A 55 3.00 11.24 -1.96
N LEU A 56 2.62 11.64 -3.18
CA LEU A 56 1.24 11.46 -3.67
C LEU A 56 0.85 9.98 -3.73
N LEU A 57 1.80 9.08 -4.04
CA LEU A 57 1.58 7.64 -4.01
C LEU A 57 1.37 7.08 -2.59
N LEU A 58 2.04 7.64 -1.57
CA LEU A 58 1.82 7.26 -0.15
C LEU A 58 0.39 7.59 0.33
N SER A 59 -0.22 8.63 -0.25
CA SER A 59 -1.59 9.09 0.04
C SER A 59 -2.60 8.74 -1.06
N PHE A 60 -2.28 7.80 -1.96
CA PHE A 60 -3.05 7.62 -3.19
C PHE A 60 -4.53 7.27 -2.94
N PRO A 61 -5.52 7.86 -3.65
CA PRO A 61 -6.94 7.64 -3.35
C PRO A 61 -7.40 6.18 -3.46
N ASP A 62 -6.90 5.45 -4.47
CA ASP A 62 -7.13 4.01 -4.59
C ASP A 62 -6.29 3.27 -3.54
N THR A 63 -6.96 2.71 -2.54
CA THR A 63 -6.30 2.15 -1.35
C THR A 63 -5.53 0.87 -1.66
N GLY A 64 -5.89 0.14 -2.73
CA GLY A 64 -5.11 -0.99 -3.24
C GLY A 64 -3.75 -0.57 -3.81
N THR A 65 -3.70 0.53 -4.56
CA THR A 65 -2.44 1.15 -5.03
C THR A 65 -1.65 1.69 -3.85
N ARG A 66 -2.30 2.41 -2.93
CA ARG A 66 -1.66 2.92 -1.71
C ARG A 66 -0.98 1.80 -0.92
N TYR A 67 -1.69 0.69 -0.68
CA TYR A 67 -1.15 -0.50 -0.01
C TYR A 67 0.14 -1.01 -0.67
N ARG A 68 0.18 -1.07 -2.01
CA ARG A 68 1.38 -1.52 -2.74
C ARG A 68 2.58 -0.59 -2.54
N VAL A 69 2.33 0.71 -2.42
CA VAL A 69 3.38 1.70 -2.13
C VAL A 69 3.93 1.51 -0.72
N TRP A 70 3.05 1.33 0.28
CA TRP A 70 3.48 1.07 1.66
C TRP A 70 4.25 -0.25 1.80
N ASN A 71 3.90 -1.28 1.04
CA ASN A 71 4.70 -2.52 0.99
C ASN A 71 6.08 -2.35 0.37
N ALA A 72 6.29 -1.32 -0.47
CA ALA A 72 7.58 -1.03 -1.09
C ALA A 72 8.48 -0.15 -0.20
N ILE A 73 7.96 0.42 0.90
CA ILE A 73 8.70 1.37 1.74
C ILE A 73 10.04 0.84 2.26
N PRO A 74 10.17 -0.40 2.75
CA PRO A 74 11.47 -0.90 3.20
C PRO A 74 12.53 -0.80 2.11
N ASP A 75 12.19 -1.19 0.88
CA ASP A 75 13.08 -1.10 -0.28
C ASP A 75 13.37 0.36 -0.68
N LEU A 76 12.35 1.23 -0.64
CA LEU A 76 12.52 2.65 -0.97
C LEU A 76 13.43 3.36 0.02
N VAL A 77 13.33 3.01 1.31
CA VAL A 77 14.21 3.54 2.35
C VAL A 77 15.62 2.95 2.23
N GLN A 78 15.74 1.64 2.00
CA GLN A 78 17.03 0.99 1.80
C GLN A 78 17.80 1.56 0.61
N LYS A 79 17.10 1.90 -0.48
CA LYS A 79 17.68 2.50 -1.70
C LYS A 79 17.93 4.01 -1.59
N GLY A 80 17.53 4.65 -0.49
CA GLY A 80 17.66 6.10 -0.29
C GLY A 80 16.72 6.94 -1.13
N VAL A 81 15.68 6.33 -1.72
CA VAL A 81 14.62 7.05 -2.46
C VAL A 81 13.77 7.87 -1.49
N LEU A 82 13.48 7.29 -0.33
CA LEU A 82 12.85 7.95 0.81
C LEU A 82 13.74 7.83 2.04
N THR A 83 13.66 8.80 2.93
CA THR A 83 14.16 8.70 4.30
C THR A 83 13.06 8.20 5.22
N ARG A 84 13.45 7.68 6.38
CA ARG A 84 12.49 7.27 7.41
C ARG A 84 11.58 8.43 7.84
N ASP A 85 12.12 9.64 7.98
CA ASP A 85 11.36 10.80 8.45
C ASP A 85 10.34 11.29 7.42
N GLU A 86 10.66 11.19 6.13
CA GLU A 86 9.69 11.46 5.04
C GLU A 86 8.55 10.45 5.02
N VAL A 87 8.81 9.19 5.34
CA VAL A 87 7.74 8.20 5.50
C VAL A 87 6.90 8.52 6.73
N LEU A 88 7.55 8.86 7.85
CA LEU A 88 6.88 9.17 9.11
C LEU A 88 5.93 10.37 8.98
N SER A 89 6.28 11.39 8.19
CA SER A 89 5.39 12.54 7.94
C SER A 89 4.10 12.18 7.21
N HIS A 90 4.00 10.98 6.63
CA HIS A 90 2.84 10.46 5.91
C HIS A 90 2.15 9.28 6.63
N ILE A 91 2.56 8.96 7.86
CA ILE A 91 2.12 7.75 8.57
C ILE A 91 0.61 7.67 8.82
N SER A 92 -0.09 8.82 8.81
CA SER A 92 -1.55 8.86 8.92
C SER A 92 -2.23 8.04 7.81
N TYR A 93 -1.68 8.06 6.58
CA TYR A 93 -2.25 7.32 5.45
C TYR A 93 -2.09 5.81 5.58
N PHE A 94 -1.05 5.34 6.27
CA PHE A 94 -0.92 3.95 6.67
C PHE A 94 -1.94 3.58 7.74
N LYS A 95 -2.07 4.41 8.79
CA LYS A 95 -3.04 4.22 9.87
C LYS A 95 -4.48 4.18 9.36
N ASP A 96 -4.79 4.89 8.28
CA ASP A 96 -6.09 4.80 7.60
C ASP A 96 -6.32 3.43 6.95
N MET A 97 -5.29 2.77 6.42
CA MET A 97 -5.44 1.44 5.83
C MET A 97 -5.72 0.34 6.87
N LEU A 98 -5.30 0.52 8.14
CA LEU A 98 -5.66 -0.40 9.23
C LEU A 98 -7.17 -0.43 9.54
N LYS A 99 -7.90 0.60 9.09
CA LYS A 99 -9.34 0.78 9.26
C LYS A 99 -10.09 0.94 7.94
N ASP A 100 -9.51 0.46 6.84
CA ASP A 100 -10.07 0.63 5.49
C ASP A 100 -11.42 -0.11 5.33
N ASN A 101 -12.34 0.49 4.58
CA ASN A 101 -13.61 -0.15 4.21
C ASN A 101 -13.41 -1.28 3.18
N ASN A 102 -12.35 -1.21 2.38
CA ASN A 102 -11.90 -2.31 1.55
C ASN A 102 -11.23 -3.36 2.45
N MET A 103 -12.01 -4.38 2.79
CA MET A 103 -11.58 -5.46 3.66
C MET A 103 -10.30 -6.17 3.20
N THR A 104 -10.08 -6.34 1.89
CA THR A 104 -8.85 -6.95 1.38
C THR A 104 -7.64 -6.07 1.70
N VAL A 105 -7.76 -4.76 1.51
CA VAL A 105 -6.68 -3.81 1.85
C VAL A 105 -6.45 -3.80 3.36
N ARG A 106 -7.51 -3.72 4.16
CA ARG A 106 -7.43 -3.76 5.61
C ARG A 106 -6.74 -5.03 6.12
N PHE A 107 -7.19 -6.19 5.66
CA PHE A 107 -6.61 -7.49 5.98
C PHE A 107 -5.12 -7.55 5.63
N LEU A 108 -4.76 -7.20 4.40
CA LEU A 108 -3.37 -7.22 3.94
C LEU A 108 -2.50 -6.22 4.70
N THR A 109 -3.04 -5.07 5.09
CA THR A 109 -2.31 -4.07 5.88
C THR A 109 -1.92 -4.64 7.24
N TRP A 110 -2.86 -5.28 7.93
CA TRP A 110 -2.60 -5.95 9.21
C TRP A 110 -1.64 -7.13 9.08
N PHE A 111 -1.83 -7.97 8.06
CA PHE A 111 -1.14 -9.25 7.94
C PHE A 111 0.23 -9.16 7.26
N VAL A 112 0.37 -8.30 6.23
CA VAL A 112 1.57 -8.22 5.39
C VAL A 112 2.41 -6.99 5.72
N THR A 113 1.77 -5.82 5.80
CA THR A 113 2.49 -4.54 5.87
C THR A 113 2.84 -4.13 7.29
N LEU A 114 2.00 -4.45 8.28
CA LEU A 114 2.17 -3.91 9.63
C LEU A 114 3.53 -4.26 10.25
N ARG A 115 3.97 -5.51 10.07
CA ARG A 115 5.22 -5.98 10.66
C ARG A 115 6.43 -5.15 10.21
N MET A 116 6.56 -4.89 8.91
CA MET A 116 7.65 -4.06 8.38
C MET A 116 7.60 -2.62 8.89
N ILE A 117 6.41 -2.05 9.08
CA ILE A 117 6.24 -0.68 9.60
C ILE A 117 6.65 -0.60 11.07
N LEU A 118 6.34 -1.63 11.88
CA LEU A 118 6.80 -1.76 13.26
C LEU A 118 8.32 -1.97 13.35
N ASP A 119 8.89 -2.84 12.52
CA ASP A 119 10.33 -3.12 12.49
C ASP A 119 11.13 -1.85 12.11
N MET A 120 10.58 -1.00 11.23
CA MET A 120 11.11 0.32 10.89
C MET A 120 10.87 1.40 11.96
N ARG A 121 10.17 1.04 13.04
CA ARG A 121 9.79 1.92 14.16
C ARG A 121 9.04 3.17 13.71
N LEU A 122 8.21 3.05 12.68
CA LEU A 122 7.40 4.17 12.17
C LEU A 122 6.14 4.40 13.02
N ILE A 123 5.67 3.35 13.67
CA ILE A 123 4.63 3.33 14.70
C ILE A 123 5.05 2.34 15.79
N ASP A 124 4.31 2.29 16.89
CA ASP A 124 4.49 1.29 17.93
C ASP A 124 3.23 0.42 18.14
N GLU A 125 3.40 -0.67 18.89
CA GLU A 125 2.31 -1.61 19.18
C GLU A 125 1.16 -0.99 19.98
N SER A 126 1.43 0.05 20.78
CA SER A 126 0.40 0.71 21.57
C SER A 126 -0.53 1.55 20.68
N GLU A 127 0.03 2.19 19.65
CA GLU A 127 -0.75 2.94 18.66
C GLU A 127 -1.68 2.03 17.86
N ILE A 128 -1.22 0.86 17.41
CA ILE A 128 -2.06 -0.03 16.58
C ILE A 128 -3.22 -0.65 17.36
N LYS A 129 -3.07 -0.83 18.68
CA LYS A 129 -4.13 -1.36 19.55
C LYS A 129 -5.36 -0.46 19.59
N THR A 130 -5.21 0.82 19.24
CA THR A 130 -6.36 1.74 19.08
C THR A 130 -7.26 1.39 17.89
N TYR A 131 -6.75 0.60 16.92
CA TYR A 131 -7.48 0.14 15.75
C TYR A 131 -7.97 -1.31 15.85
N LYS A 132 -7.85 -1.94 17.03
CA LYS A 132 -8.15 -3.37 17.22
C LYS A 132 -9.54 -3.79 16.75
N ASP A 133 -10.55 -2.94 16.90
CA ASP A 133 -11.93 -3.30 16.57
C ASP A 133 -12.07 -3.57 15.07
N TYR A 134 -11.35 -2.82 14.23
CA TYR A 134 -11.31 -3.02 12.78
C TYR A 134 -10.61 -4.33 12.36
N LEU A 135 -9.61 -4.79 13.12
CA LEU A 135 -9.03 -6.12 12.96
C LEU A 135 -10.05 -7.19 13.36
N CYS A 136 -10.68 -7.02 14.53
CA CYS A 136 -11.60 -7.99 15.09
C CYS A 136 -12.88 -8.17 14.27
N GLU A 137 -13.36 -7.12 13.60
CA GLU A 137 -14.46 -7.21 12.62
C GLU A 137 -14.19 -8.23 11.51
N LEU A 138 -12.92 -8.47 11.15
CA LEU A 138 -12.55 -9.45 10.13
C LEU A 138 -12.78 -10.90 10.57
N LEU A 139 -12.96 -11.18 11.87
CA LEU A 139 -13.32 -12.52 12.38
C LEU A 139 -14.69 -13.00 11.89
N ASN A 140 -15.56 -12.09 11.45
CA ASN A 140 -16.87 -12.41 10.89
C ASN A 140 -16.77 -13.07 9.50
N TYR A 141 -15.57 -13.15 8.93
CA TYR A 141 -15.33 -13.62 7.57
C TYR A 141 -14.39 -14.81 7.59
N THR A 142 -14.90 -15.97 7.15
CA THR A 142 -14.20 -17.25 7.20
C THR A 142 -12.82 -17.20 6.56
N ASP A 143 -12.69 -16.50 5.43
CA ASP A 143 -11.44 -16.41 4.65
C ASP A 143 -10.29 -15.72 5.42
N PHE A 144 -10.60 -14.92 6.44
CA PHE A 144 -9.60 -14.17 7.20
C PHE A 144 -9.40 -14.69 8.63
N LYS A 145 -10.28 -15.57 9.11
CA LYS A 145 -10.39 -15.89 10.53
C LYS A 145 -9.07 -16.39 11.15
N ASP A 146 -8.42 -17.37 10.53
CA ASP A 146 -7.19 -17.97 11.08
C ASP A 146 -6.04 -16.95 11.12
N PHE A 147 -5.93 -16.12 10.08
CA PHE A 147 -4.94 -15.05 10.01
C PHE A 147 -5.19 -13.94 11.02
N VAL A 148 -6.46 -13.58 11.25
CA VAL A 148 -6.83 -12.57 12.25
C VAL A 148 -6.49 -13.07 13.65
N ILE A 149 -6.74 -14.35 13.95
CA ILE A 149 -6.33 -14.96 15.23
C ILE A 149 -4.81 -14.87 15.38
N GLN A 150 -4.04 -15.26 14.36
CA GLN A 150 -2.58 -15.19 14.37
C GLN A 150 -2.08 -13.75 14.64
N VAL A 151 -2.59 -12.76 13.91
CA VAL A 151 -2.23 -11.34 14.10
C VAL A 151 -2.62 -10.86 15.49
N ALA A 152 -3.80 -11.24 15.98
CA ALA A 152 -4.27 -10.86 17.30
C ALA A 152 -3.38 -11.44 18.40
N GLU A 153 -2.94 -12.70 18.27
CA GLU A 153 -1.98 -13.33 19.17
C GLU A 153 -0.61 -12.65 19.12
N GLU A 154 -0.08 -12.38 17.92
CA GLU A 154 1.22 -11.72 17.72
C GLU A 154 1.28 -10.36 18.43
N TYR A 155 0.22 -9.56 18.30
CA TYR A 155 0.18 -8.19 18.84
C TYR A 155 -0.57 -8.07 20.18
N LEU A 156 -0.89 -9.20 20.82
CA LEU A 156 -1.62 -9.25 22.11
C LEU A 156 -2.92 -8.44 22.09
N ILE A 157 -3.68 -8.56 20.99
CA ILE A 157 -4.98 -7.94 20.80
C ILE A 157 -6.07 -8.92 21.22
N THR A 158 -6.98 -8.47 22.09
CA THR A 158 -8.18 -9.24 22.44
C THR A 158 -9.37 -8.74 21.63
N CYS A 159 -9.91 -9.62 20.80
CA CYS A 159 -11.20 -9.43 20.17
C CYS A 159 -12.31 -9.86 21.14
N GLY A 160 -13.17 -8.91 21.52
CA GLY A 160 -14.31 -9.20 22.39
C GLY A 160 -15.23 -10.27 21.78
N LYS A 161 -15.92 -11.01 22.65
CA LYS A 161 -17.08 -11.83 22.24
C LYS A 161 -18.29 -10.93 22.00
#